data_AF-A0A9E1VT55-F1
#
_entry.id   AF-A0A9E1VT55-F1
#
_cell.length_a   1.000
_cell.length_b   1.000
_cell.length_c   1.000
_cell.angle_alpha   90.00
_cell.angle_beta   90.00
_cell.angle_gamma   90.00
#
_symmetry.space_group_name_H-M   'P 1'
#
loop_
_entity.id
_entity.type
_entity.pdbx_description
1 polymer ?
#
loop_
_entity_poly.entity_id
_entity_poly.type
_entity_poly.pdbx_seq_one_letter_code
_entity_poly.pdbx_strand_id
1 'polypeptide(L)'
;QEFINSYPNSEKMSDANDLVQELRIKLELKAFEIAKQFNTIRDYKSAIIVLDDFISDYPGTPYREDALFYLLDSSYELAVNSIDSKKFERLEAAKKIHNELMATYPETKYIDKSTKMIESIDKEITTFAKNITVQ
;
A
#
# COMPACT_ATOMS: atom_id res chain seq x y z
N GLN A 1 -8.82 29.24 11.31
CA GLN A 1 -10.15 29.18 10.67
C GLN A 1 -10.93 30.47 10.95
N GLU A 2 -10.45 31.65 10.52
CA GLU A 2 -11.14 32.94 10.77
C GLU A 2 -11.63 33.62 9.49
N PHE A 3 -10.96 33.38 8.36
CA PHE A 3 -11.33 33.96 7.07
C PHE A 3 -12.63 33.36 6.48
N ILE A 4 -12.81 32.05 6.67
CA ILE A 4 -13.98 31.28 6.17
C ILE A 4 -15.28 31.68 6.89
N ASN A 5 -15.18 32.08 8.17
CA ASN A 5 -16.37 32.48 8.94
C ASN A 5 -16.81 33.92 8.64
N SER A 6 -16.01 34.70 7.91
CA SER A 6 -16.24 36.14 7.74
C SER A 6 -16.93 36.51 6.41
N TYR A 7 -16.90 35.66 5.37
CA TYR A 7 -17.39 36.01 4.02
C TYR A 7 -18.06 34.85 3.26
N PRO A 8 -19.22 34.33 3.72
CA PRO A 8 -19.82 33.07 3.25
C PRO A 8 -20.28 33.02 1.78
N ASN A 9 -20.33 34.14 1.05
CA ASN A 9 -20.89 34.24 -0.32
C ASN A 9 -19.91 34.87 -1.35
N SER A 10 -18.59 34.78 -1.14
CA SER A 10 -17.60 35.33 -2.08
C SER A 10 -17.23 34.30 -3.17
N GLU A 11 -17.13 34.71 -4.44
CA GLU A 11 -16.52 33.90 -5.52
C GLU A 11 -15.14 33.33 -5.12
N LYS A 12 -14.39 34.08 -4.29
CA LYS A 12 -13.06 33.68 -3.80
C LYS A 12 -13.09 32.54 -2.77
N MET A 13 -14.26 32.16 -2.24
CA MET A 13 -14.37 30.99 -1.36
C MET A 13 -14.24 29.68 -2.12
N SER A 14 -14.76 29.61 -3.35
CA SER A 14 -14.59 28.41 -4.19
C SER A 14 -13.11 28.22 -4.49
N ASP A 15 -12.46 29.27 -4.99
CA ASP A 15 -11.03 29.28 -5.30
C ASP A 15 -10.15 28.93 -4.09
N ALA A 16 -10.49 29.44 -2.90
CA ALA A 16 -9.74 29.15 -1.68
C ALA A 16 -9.90 27.70 -1.22
N ASN A 17 -11.11 27.13 -1.34
CA ASN A 17 -11.37 25.73 -1.01
C ASN A 17 -10.65 24.79 -1.98
N ASP A 18 -10.67 25.11 -3.29
CA ASP A 18 -9.98 24.36 -4.33
C ASP A 18 -8.46 24.37 -4.08
N LEU A 19 -7.89 25.52 -3.72
CA LEU A 19 -6.47 25.64 -3.38
C LEU A 19 -6.11 24.83 -2.13
N VAL A 20 -6.96 24.83 -1.10
CA VAL A 20 -6.74 24.02 0.10
C VAL A 20 -6.78 22.53 -0.23
N GLN A 21 -7.71 22.11 -1.10
CA GLN A 21 -7.79 20.73 -1.57
C GLN A 21 -6.54 20.34 -2.36
N GLU A 22 -6.07 21.20 -3.26
CA GLU A 22 -4.85 20.98 -4.03
C GLU A 22 -3.63 20.81 -3.10
N LEU A 23 -3.50 21.68 -2.09
CA LEU A 23 -2.42 21.59 -1.11
C LEU A 23 -2.48 20.31 -0.28
N ARG A 24 -3.70 19.84 0.08
CA ARG A 24 -3.87 18.56 0.77
C ARG A 24 -3.41 17.38 -0.09
N ILE A 25 -3.83 17.32 -1.36
CA ILE A 25 -3.41 16.27 -2.29
C ILE A 25 -1.88 16.28 -2.49
N LYS A 26 -1.26 17.47 -2.55
CA LYS A 26 0.21 17.59 -2.61
C LYS A 26 0.92 17.04 -1.37
N LEU A 27 0.35 17.24 -0.18
CA LEU A 27 0.88 16.68 1.06
C LEU A 27 0.74 15.15 1.09
N GLU A 28 -0.40 14.63 0.66
CA GLU A 28 -0.63 13.19 0.52
C GLU A 28 0.34 12.56 -0.48
N LEU A 29 0.52 13.17 -1.66
CA LEU A 29 1.50 12.73 -2.64
C LEU A 29 2.91 12.67 -2.06
N LYS A 30 3.29 13.71 -1.31
CA LYS A 30 4.60 13.76 -0.65
C LYS A 30 4.77 12.60 0.35
N ALA A 31 3.75 12.33 1.17
CA ALA A 31 3.78 11.23 2.13
C ALA A 31 3.88 9.86 1.42
N PHE A 32 3.09 9.67 0.36
CA PHE A 32 3.14 8.47 -0.47
C PHE A 32 4.52 8.24 -1.10
N GLU A 33 5.13 9.26 -1.71
CA GLU A 33 6.44 9.12 -2.36
C GLU A 33 7.55 8.83 -1.33
N ILE A 34 7.46 9.36 -0.10
CA ILE A 34 8.36 8.97 0.99
C ILE A 34 8.20 7.48 1.33
N ALA A 35 6.97 6.99 1.46
CA ALA A 35 6.70 5.58 1.74
C ALA A 35 7.24 4.66 0.63
N LYS A 36 6.96 5.02 -0.63
CA LYS A 36 7.42 4.33 -1.84
C LYS A 36 8.94 4.39 -2.02
N GLN A 37 9.62 5.42 -1.51
CA GLN A 37 11.07 5.51 -1.56
C GLN A 37 11.75 4.37 -0.81
N PHE A 38 11.19 3.93 0.33
CA PHE A 38 11.70 2.77 1.06
C PHE A 38 11.61 1.47 0.24
N ASN A 39 10.51 1.27 -0.49
CA ASN A 39 10.39 0.16 -1.45
C ASN A 39 11.44 0.28 -2.56
N THR A 40 11.61 1.48 -3.12
CA THR A 40 12.55 1.76 -4.22
C THR A 40 14.01 1.44 -3.85
N ILE A 41 14.42 1.76 -2.61
CA ILE A 41 15.75 1.43 -2.09
C ILE A 41 15.84 0.02 -1.48
N ARG A 42 14.76 -0.77 -1.57
CA ARG A 42 14.63 -2.15 -1.07
C ARG A 42 14.73 -2.30 0.44
N ASP A 43 14.45 -1.22 1.19
CA ASP A 43 14.22 -1.32 2.63
C ASP A 43 12.77 -1.73 2.89
N TYR A 44 12.47 -3.00 2.59
CA TYR A 44 11.10 -3.52 2.59
C TYR A 44 10.43 -3.48 3.96
N LYS A 45 11.19 -3.59 5.06
CA LYS A 45 10.61 -3.54 6.40
C LYS A 45 10.08 -2.14 6.70
N SER A 46 10.90 -1.12 6.42
CA SER A 46 10.49 0.28 6.59
C SER A 46 9.36 0.63 5.61
N ALA A 47 9.44 0.13 4.37
CA ALA A 47 8.38 0.32 3.37
C ALA A 47 7.04 -0.20 3.86
N ILE A 48 6.99 -1.43 4.40
CA ILE A 48 5.75 -2.03 4.92
C ILE A 48 5.13 -1.15 6.00
N ILE A 49 5.92 -0.71 6.98
CA ILE A 49 5.43 0.12 8.10
C ILE A 49 4.88 1.45 7.56
N VAL A 50 5.67 2.16 6.77
CA VAL A 50 5.30 3.52 6.32
C VAL A 50 4.16 3.49 5.30
N LEU A 51 4.05 2.45 4.48
CA LEU A 51 2.93 2.29 3.56
C LEU A 51 1.63 1.93 4.29
N ASP A 52 1.69 1.05 5.29
CA ASP A 52 0.53 0.71 6.13
C ASP A 52 0.03 1.96 6.89
N ASP A 53 0.94 2.73 7.50
CA ASP A 53 0.63 4.00 8.14
C ASP A 53 0.00 4.99 7.14
N PHE A 54 0.56 5.13 5.93
CA PHE A 54 0.01 6.01 4.89
C PHE A 54 -1.43 5.61 4.50
N ILE A 55 -1.70 4.31 4.33
CA ILE A 55 -3.02 3.79 3.98
C ILE A 55 -4.04 4.06 5.10
N SER A 56 -3.58 4.01 6.35
CA SER A 56 -4.38 4.30 7.55
C SER A 56 -4.68 5.79 7.71
N ASP A 57 -3.66 6.63 7.53
CA ASP A 57 -3.75 8.09 7.71
C ASP A 57 -4.55 8.77 6.59
N TYR A 58 -4.55 8.21 5.38
CA TYR A 58 -5.15 8.82 4.20
C TYR A 58 -6.11 7.87 3.45
N PRO A 59 -7.24 7.46 4.05
CA PRO A 59 -8.11 6.43 3.47
C PRO A 59 -8.80 6.85 2.17
N GLY A 60 -8.99 8.15 1.93
CA GLY A 60 -9.60 8.70 0.71
C GLY A 60 -8.62 9.21 -0.33
N THR A 61 -7.31 8.99 -0.14
CA THR A 61 -6.30 9.54 -1.05
C THR A 61 -6.35 8.85 -2.42
N PRO A 62 -6.14 9.60 -3.53
CA PRO A 62 -6.03 9.00 -4.85
C PRO A 62 -4.84 8.03 -4.99
N TYR A 63 -3.89 8.05 -4.05
CA TYR A 63 -2.70 7.19 -4.05
C TYR A 63 -2.90 5.86 -3.31
N ARG A 64 -4.11 5.56 -2.79
CA ARG A 64 -4.36 4.37 -1.98
C ARG A 64 -4.14 3.06 -2.73
N GLU A 65 -4.56 2.98 -3.99
CA GLU A 65 -4.34 1.81 -4.85
C GLU A 65 -2.83 1.52 -4.98
N ASP A 66 -2.05 2.56 -5.27
CA ASP A 66 -0.60 2.45 -5.45
C ASP A 66 0.09 2.07 -4.14
N ALA A 67 -0.33 2.66 -3.02
CA ALA A 67 0.20 2.34 -1.71
C ALA A 67 -0.06 0.87 -1.34
N LEU A 68 -1.27 0.36 -1.56
CA LEU A 68 -1.59 -1.06 -1.33
C LEU A 68 -0.77 -1.99 -2.23
N PHE A 69 -0.56 -1.62 -3.49
CA PHE A 69 0.31 -2.40 -4.38
C PHE A 69 1.77 -2.41 -3.89
N TYR A 70 2.35 -1.27 -3.52
CA TYR A 70 3.72 -1.22 -3.01
C TYR A 70 3.87 -1.89 -1.64
N LEU A 71 2.80 -1.93 -0.83
CA LEU A 71 2.74 -2.66 0.43
C LEU A 71 2.79 -4.17 0.15
N LEU A 72 2.02 -4.64 -0.85
CA LEU A 72 2.08 -6.02 -1.34
C LEU A 72 3.47 -6.37 -1.86
N ASP A 73 4.03 -5.55 -2.75
CA ASP A 73 5.35 -5.76 -3.37
C ASP A 73 6.45 -5.86 -2.31
N SER A 74 6.48 -4.93 -1.35
CA SER A 74 7.45 -4.96 -0.25
C SER A 74 7.26 -6.18 0.66
N SER A 75 6.01 -6.55 0.95
CA SER A 75 5.70 -7.73 1.77
C SER A 75 6.11 -9.03 1.09
N TYR A 76 5.84 -9.13 -0.22
CA TYR A 76 6.24 -10.25 -1.06
C TYR A 76 7.76 -10.39 -1.11
N GLU A 77 8.48 -9.32 -1.45
CA GLU A 77 9.94 -9.32 -1.54
C GLU A 77 10.59 -9.66 -0.20
N LEU A 78 10.04 -9.16 0.92
CA LEU A 78 10.50 -9.55 2.24
C LEU A 78 10.23 -11.03 2.52
N ALA A 79 9.05 -11.55 2.16
CA ALA A 79 8.64 -12.92 2.41
C ALA A 79 9.52 -13.93 1.65
N VAL A 80 9.69 -13.76 0.34
CA VAL A 80 10.43 -14.74 -0.49
C VAL A 80 11.92 -14.82 -0.11
N ASN A 81 12.49 -13.72 0.36
CA ASN A 81 13.88 -13.63 0.83
C ASN A 81 14.06 -13.95 2.33
N SER A 82 13.02 -14.44 3.00
CA SER A 82 13.08 -14.80 4.43
C SER A 82 13.63 -16.20 4.67
N ILE A 83 14.20 -16.40 5.86
CA ILE A 83 14.44 -17.74 6.41
C ILE A 83 13.13 -18.46 6.70
N ASP A 84 13.15 -19.79 6.61
CA ASP A 84 11.99 -20.67 6.76
C ASP A 84 11.13 -20.37 7.99
N SER A 85 11.76 -20.10 9.14
CA SER A 85 11.07 -19.80 10.40
C SER A 85 10.21 -18.53 10.38
N LYS A 86 10.44 -17.62 9.43
CA LYS A 86 9.67 -16.38 9.23
C LYS A 86 8.92 -16.34 7.91
N LYS A 87 9.34 -17.17 6.95
CA LYS A 87 8.88 -17.13 5.57
C LYS A 87 7.39 -17.42 5.47
N PHE A 88 6.91 -18.47 6.13
CA PHE A 88 5.49 -18.84 6.10
C PHE A 88 4.56 -17.72 6.58
N GLU A 89 4.82 -17.13 7.75
CA GLU A 89 4.01 -16.04 8.30
C GLU A 89 4.01 -14.81 7.38
N ARG A 90 5.16 -14.48 6.78
CA ARG A 90 5.28 -13.35 5.86
C ARG A 90 4.59 -13.59 4.52
N LEU A 91 4.60 -14.81 4.01
CA LEU A 91 3.87 -15.20 2.81
C LEU A 91 2.35 -15.08 3.04
N GLU A 92 1.86 -15.54 4.18
CA GLU A 92 0.46 -15.36 4.57
C GLU A 92 0.08 -13.88 4.74
N ALA A 93 0.97 -13.05 5.29
CA ALA A 93 0.76 -11.60 5.37
C ALA A 93 0.65 -10.96 3.98
N ALA A 94 1.58 -11.28 3.07
CA ALA A 94 1.55 -10.79 1.68
C ALA A 94 0.26 -11.25 0.95
N LYS A 95 -0.18 -12.50 1.17
CA LYS A 95 -1.43 -13.03 0.62
C LYS A 95 -2.66 -12.24 1.09
N LYS A 96 -2.71 -11.86 2.38
CA LYS A 96 -3.81 -11.02 2.90
C LYS A 96 -3.86 -9.66 2.22
N ILE A 97 -2.71 -9.01 2.05
CA ILE A 97 -2.62 -7.70 1.37
C ILE A 97 -3.05 -7.83 -0.10
N HIS A 98 -2.65 -8.90 -0.80
CA HIS A 98 -3.14 -9.16 -2.16
C HIS A 98 -4.67 -9.26 -2.20
N ASN A 99 -5.27 -10.01 -1.27
CA ASN A 99 -6.72 -10.17 -1.21
C ASN A 99 -7.42 -8.84 -0.92
N GLU A 100 -6.84 -7.98 -0.07
CA GLU A 100 -7.35 -6.63 0.17
C GLU A 100 -7.27 -5.75 -1.09
N LEU A 101 -6.13 -5.77 -1.79
CA LEU A 101 -5.95 -5.04 -3.05
C LEU A 101 -7.02 -5.46 -4.07
N MET A 102 -7.22 -6.76 -4.28
CA MET A 102 -8.20 -7.26 -5.25
C MET A 102 -9.65 -7.04 -4.82
N ALA A 103 -9.94 -7.06 -3.51
CA ALA A 103 -11.27 -6.76 -3.01
C ALA A 103 -11.62 -5.27 -3.14
N THR A 104 -10.63 -4.40 -2.94
CA THR A 104 -10.82 -2.93 -2.99
C THR A 104 -10.74 -2.40 -4.42
N TYR A 105 -9.85 -2.97 -5.24
CA TYR A 105 -9.57 -2.58 -6.62
C TYR A 105 -9.56 -3.80 -7.56
N PRO A 106 -10.73 -4.37 -7.91
CA PRO A 106 -10.80 -5.56 -8.77
C PRO A 106 -10.18 -5.36 -10.15
N GLU A 107 -10.21 -4.13 -10.67
CA GLU A 107 -9.63 -3.72 -11.96
C GLU A 107 -8.35 -2.91 -11.76
N THR A 108 -7.55 -3.25 -10.73
CA THR A 108 -6.30 -2.55 -10.46
C THR A 108 -5.37 -2.53 -11.67
N LYS A 109 -4.67 -1.41 -11.87
CA LYS A 109 -3.64 -1.29 -12.92
C LYS A 109 -2.45 -2.24 -12.71
N TYR A 110 -2.38 -2.92 -11.57
CA TYR A 110 -1.33 -3.85 -11.21
C TYR A 110 -1.71 -5.33 -11.33
N ILE A 111 -2.87 -5.65 -11.93
CA ILE A 111 -3.43 -7.01 -11.94
C ILE A 111 -2.45 -8.08 -12.43
N ASP A 112 -1.69 -7.81 -13.50
CA ASP A 112 -0.71 -8.76 -14.04
C ASP A 112 0.45 -9.03 -13.08
N LYS A 113 0.85 -8.02 -12.29
CA LYS A 113 1.94 -8.14 -11.32
C LYS A 113 1.45 -8.82 -10.04
N SER A 114 0.30 -8.40 -9.51
CA SER A 114 -0.29 -8.97 -8.30
C SER A 114 -0.64 -10.45 -8.49
N THR A 115 -1.15 -10.83 -9.67
CA THR A 115 -1.45 -12.22 -10.04
C THR A 115 -0.19 -13.10 -10.01
N LYS A 116 0.93 -12.64 -10.60
CA LYS A 116 2.19 -13.37 -10.55
C LYS A 116 2.73 -13.53 -9.13
N MET A 117 2.57 -12.50 -8.29
CA MET A 117 2.98 -12.57 -6.89
C MET A 117 2.16 -13.60 -6.12
N ILE A 118 0.82 -13.62 -6.25
CA ILE A 118 -0.01 -14.58 -5.52
C ILE A 118 0.23 -16.02 -5.95
N GLU A 119 0.44 -16.27 -7.26
CA GLU A 119 0.82 -17.59 -7.78
C GLU A 119 2.14 -18.09 -7.17
N SER A 120 3.13 -17.19 -7.06
CA SER A 120 4.41 -17.46 -6.42
C SER A 120 4.23 -17.77 -4.92
N ILE A 121 3.47 -16.94 -4.21
CA ILE A 121 3.15 -17.11 -2.79
C ILE A 121 2.50 -18.47 -2.53
N ASP A 122 1.46 -18.83 -3.27
CA ASP A 122 0.73 -20.08 -3.08
C ASP A 122 1.60 -21.31 -3.36
N LYS A 123 2.48 -21.22 -4.36
CA LYS A 123 3.47 -22.26 -4.66
C LYS A 123 4.47 -22.44 -3.51
N GLU A 124 4.99 -21.35 -2.97
CA GLU A 124 5.93 -21.42 -1.84
C GLU A 124 5.25 -21.98 -0.59
N ILE A 125 4.05 -21.50 -0.25
CA ILE A 125 3.26 -22.01 0.89
C ILE A 125 3.01 -23.52 0.76
N THR A 126 2.60 -23.99 -0.43
CA THR A 126 2.37 -25.42 -0.68
C THR A 126 3.66 -26.24 -0.52
N THR A 127 4.80 -25.68 -0.92
CA THR A 127 6.10 -26.33 -0.77
C THR A 127 6.48 -26.46 0.71
N PHE A 128 6.25 -25.42 1.51
CA PHE A 128 6.43 -25.46 2.96
C PHE A 128 5.55 -26.53 3.63
N ALA A 129 4.26 -26.59 3.29
CA ALA A 129 3.33 -27.58 3.86
C ALA A 129 3.76 -29.03 3.57
N LYS A 130 4.28 -29.29 2.36
CA LYS A 130 4.81 -30.61 1.99
C LYS A 130 6.05 -30.97 2.82
N ASN A 131 6.97 -30.04 3.04
CA ASN A 131 8.21 -30.29 3.79
C ASN A 131 7.95 -30.61 5.27
N ILE A 132 6.92 -30.02 5.87
CA ILE A 132 6.51 -30.31 7.26
C ILE A 132 5.85 -31.69 7.39
N THR A 133 5.13 -32.15 6.37
CA THR A 133 4.41 -33.44 6.40
C THR A 133 5.35 -34.65 6.19
N VAL A 134 6.57 -34.42 5.71
CA VAL A 134 7.56 -35.47 5.39
C VAL A 134 8.59 -35.65 6.52
N GLN A 135 8.53 -34.84 7.58
CA GLN A 135 9.30 -35.03 8.84
C GLN A 135 8.46 -35.75 9.89
#